data_AF-A0A168MLM8-F1
#
_entry.id   AF-A0A168MLM8-F1
#
_cell.length_a   1.000
_cell.length_b   1.000
_cell.length_c   1.000
_cell.angle_alpha   90.00
_cell.angle_beta   90.00
_cell.angle_gamma   90.00
#
_symmetry.space_group_name_H-M   'P 1'
#
loop_
_entity.id
_entity.type
_entity.pdbx_description
1 polymer ?
#
loop_
_entity_poly.entity_id
_entity_poly.type
_entity_poly.pdbx_seq_one_letter_code
_entity_poly.pdbx_strand_id
1 'polypeptide(L)'
;MEKRRVVLNSIIIPKQHKQEQDQGAQVVEQVRNKDEDEDLFNIEAELGQQTYNWQDKYRPRKPRYFNRVHTGYEWNKYNQTHYDLDNPPPKVVQGYKFNIFYPDLIDPSKAPTYFIDKDPESPDTVLIRFHAGPPYEDIAFRIVNREWEYSHKKGFRCSFDRGVLSLWFHFKRQFYRK
;
A
#
# COMPACT_ATOMS: atom_id res chain seq x y z
N MET A 1 -0.30 -10.12 65.19
CA MET A 1 -0.20 -9.59 63.82
C MET A 1 1.14 -10.07 63.27
N GLU A 2 1.20 -11.23 62.63
CA GLU A 2 0.79 -11.56 61.26
C GLU A 2 1.99 -11.52 60.28
N LYS A 3 2.35 -12.74 59.82
CA LYS A 3 3.04 -13.16 58.56
C LYS A 3 4.52 -12.77 58.34
N ARG A 4 5.45 -13.73 58.42
CA ARG A 4 5.87 -14.77 57.43
C ARG A 4 6.77 -14.18 56.32
N ARG A 5 8.10 -14.37 56.35
CA ARG A 5 8.93 -15.54 55.96
C ARG A 5 9.09 -15.73 54.43
N VAL A 6 10.38 -15.75 54.04
CA VAL A 6 11.05 -16.50 52.96
C VAL A 6 11.31 -15.79 51.61
N VAL A 7 12.59 -15.95 51.24
CA VAL A 7 13.40 -15.41 50.17
C VAL A 7 13.50 -16.44 49.03
N LEU A 8 14.06 -16.01 47.88
CA LEU A 8 14.60 -16.82 46.76
C LEU A 8 13.62 -17.19 45.63
N ASN A 9 13.73 -16.50 44.48
CA ASN A 9 14.47 -17.03 43.33
C ASN A 9 14.36 -16.10 42.11
N SER A 10 15.49 -15.97 41.43
CA SER A 10 15.75 -15.23 40.20
C SER A 10 14.85 -15.64 39.04
N ILE A 11 14.26 -14.64 38.36
CA ILE A 11 13.93 -14.75 36.93
C ILE A 11 14.72 -13.67 36.21
N ILE A 12 15.76 -14.15 35.52
CA ILE A 12 16.52 -13.41 34.53
C ILE A 12 15.54 -13.14 33.37
N ILE A 13 15.05 -11.91 33.25
CA ILE A 13 14.32 -11.47 32.06
C ILE A 13 15.38 -11.04 31.05
N PRO A 14 15.55 -11.73 29.91
CA PRO A 14 16.49 -11.30 28.90
C PRO A 14 16.02 -9.95 28.33
N LYS A 15 16.89 -8.94 28.40
CA LYS A 15 16.74 -7.68 27.66
C LYS A 15 16.56 -8.04 26.18
N GLN A 16 15.37 -7.80 25.63
CA GLN A 16 15.13 -7.91 24.20
C GLN A 16 16.08 -6.97 23.46
N HIS A 17 16.98 -7.60 22.71
CA HIS A 17 17.99 -6.98 21.89
C HIS A 17 17.30 -6.40 20.64
N LYS A 18 17.48 -5.10 20.42
CA LYS A 18 17.39 -4.35 19.15
C LYS A 18 16.88 -5.16 17.93
N GLN A 19 15.60 -5.03 17.60
CA GLN A 19 15.07 -5.32 16.25
C GLN A 19 14.33 -4.13 15.62
N GLU A 20 13.99 -3.10 16.40
CA GLU A 20 13.31 -1.90 15.88
C GLU A 20 14.25 -1.00 15.05
N GLN A 21 15.55 -1.00 15.34
CA GLN A 21 16.53 -0.14 14.65
C GLN A 21 16.81 -0.59 13.21
N ASP A 22 16.63 -1.87 12.89
CA ASP A 22 16.94 -2.44 11.58
C ASP A 22 15.77 -2.30 10.58
N GLN A 23 14.52 -2.30 11.09
CA GLN A 23 13.32 -2.15 10.26
C GLN A 23 13.04 -0.69 9.87
N GLY A 24 13.42 0.26 10.74
CA GLY A 24 13.46 1.68 10.37
C GLY A 24 14.43 1.94 9.22
N ALA A 25 15.57 1.24 9.19
CA ALA A 25 16.57 1.38 8.14
C ALA A 25 16.06 0.90 6.76
N GLN A 26 15.32 -0.21 6.69
CA GLN A 26 14.72 -0.67 5.42
C GLN A 26 13.65 0.30 4.86
N VAL A 27 12.84 0.90 5.74
CA VAL A 27 11.87 1.94 5.33
C VAL A 27 12.63 3.18 4.84
N VAL A 28 13.67 3.61 5.55
CA VAL A 28 14.49 4.78 5.21
C VAL A 28 15.30 4.58 3.92
N GLU A 29 15.79 3.37 3.65
CA GLU A 29 16.58 3.05 2.47
C GLU A 29 15.71 2.97 1.20
N GLN A 30 14.47 2.46 1.31
CA GLN A 30 13.50 2.53 0.20
C GLN A 30 13.05 3.96 -0.09
N VAL A 31 13.01 4.85 0.90
CA VAL A 31 12.73 6.29 0.70
C VAL A 31 13.86 6.99 -0.08
N ARG A 32 15.05 6.39 -0.16
CA ARG A 32 16.26 7.03 -0.73
C ARG A 32 16.30 7.04 -2.26
N ASN A 33 15.52 6.18 -2.91
CA ASN A 33 15.21 6.28 -4.35
C ASN A 33 13.83 6.94 -4.50
N LYS A 34 13.79 8.25 -4.27
CA LYS A 34 12.69 9.09 -4.74
C LYS A 34 13.00 9.47 -6.18
N ASP A 35 12.34 8.81 -7.11
CA ASP A 35 12.20 9.36 -8.45
C ASP A 35 11.39 10.66 -8.33
N GLU A 36 11.74 11.71 -9.08
CA GLU A 36 11.13 13.06 -8.98
C GLU A 36 9.61 13.07 -9.25
N ASP A 37 9.10 11.97 -9.79
CA ASP A 37 7.72 11.74 -10.20
C ASP A 37 6.96 10.78 -9.28
N GLU A 38 7.53 10.41 -8.12
CA GLU A 38 6.86 9.56 -7.12
C GLU A 38 6.63 10.25 -5.78
N ASP A 39 5.36 10.35 -5.39
CA ASP A 39 4.93 10.87 -4.10
C ASP A 39 4.31 9.78 -3.22
N LEU A 40 4.34 9.99 -1.90
CA LEU A 40 3.68 9.08 -0.94
C LEU A 40 2.16 9.17 -1.08
N PHE A 41 1.50 8.02 -1.03
CA PHE A 41 0.05 7.94 -1.21
C PHE A 41 -0.63 7.24 -0.03
N ASN A 42 -1.19 8.01 0.90
CA ASN A 42 -1.70 7.48 2.18
C ASN A 42 -3.22 7.70 2.40
N ILE A 43 -3.99 7.97 1.34
CA ILE A 43 -5.42 8.24 1.47
C ILE A 43 -6.20 6.90 1.46
N GLU A 44 -6.36 6.33 2.66
CA GLU A 44 -7.26 5.19 2.89
C GLU A 44 -8.73 5.61 2.69
N ALA A 45 -9.53 4.75 2.05
CA ALA A 45 -10.97 4.88 2.03
C ALA A 45 -11.57 4.14 3.23
N GLU A 46 -12.55 4.74 3.90
CA GLU A 46 -13.26 4.08 4.99
C GLU A 46 -14.07 2.89 4.45
N LEU A 47 -13.67 1.70 4.88
CA LEU A 47 -14.50 0.51 4.74
C LEU A 47 -15.42 0.44 5.96
N GLY A 48 -16.71 0.20 5.72
CA GLY A 48 -17.65 -0.03 6.82
C GLY A 48 -17.17 -1.16 7.73
N GLN A 49 -17.54 -1.11 9.01
CA GLN A 49 -17.14 -2.12 10.00
C GLN A 49 -17.46 -3.53 9.49
N GLN A 50 -16.43 -4.35 9.34
CA GLN A 50 -16.58 -5.74 8.90
C GLN A 50 -16.49 -6.68 10.09
N THR A 51 -17.52 -7.51 10.26
CA THR A 51 -17.49 -8.63 11.21
C THR A 51 -16.81 -9.80 10.54
N TYR A 52 -15.69 -10.26 11.09
CA TYR A 52 -14.94 -11.41 10.60
C TYR A 52 -15.19 -12.63 11.48
N ASN A 53 -15.41 -13.78 10.88
CA ASN A 53 -15.70 -15.02 11.63
C ASN A 53 -14.52 -15.51 12.51
N TRP A 54 -13.37 -14.87 12.40
CA TRP A 54 -12.12 -15.24 13.08
C TRP A 54 -11.68 -14.24 14.16
N GLN A 55 -12.43 -13.13 14.38
CA GLN A 55 -12.02 -12.07 15.32
C GLN A 55 -11.85 -12.59 16.76
N ASP A 56 -12.63 -13.60 17.16
CA ASP A 56 -12.52 -14.22 18.49
C ASP A 56 -11.23 -15.04 18.66
N LYS A 57 -10.68 -15.56 17.55
CA LYS A 57 -9.48 -16.40 17.56
C LYS A 57 -8.20 -15.58 17.38
N TYR A 58 -8.26 -14.51 16.59
CA TYR A 58 -7.12 -13.68 16.29
C TYR A 58 -7.50 -12.21 16.38
N ARG A 59 -6.68 -11.40 17.07
CA ARG A 59 -6.88 -9.94 17.14
C ARG A 59 -6.72 -9.35 15.74
N PRO A 60 -7.76 -8.72 15.16
CA PRO A 60 -7.66 -8.05 13.86
C PRO A 60 -6.58 -6.97 13.87
N ARG A 61 -5.84 -6.87 12.76
CA ARG A 61 -4.76 -5.88 12.59
C ARG A 61 -4.87 -5.23 11.23
N LYS A 62 -4.66 -3.92 11.18
CA LYS A 62 -4.43 -3.23 9.90
C LYS A 62 -3.04 -3.59 9.37
N PRO A 63 -2.92 -3.99 8.09
CA PRO A 63 -1.62 -4.20 7.46
C PRO A 63 -0.85 -2.89 7.34
N ARG A 64 0.48 -2.99 7.34
CA ARG A 64 1.34 -1.85 7.04
C ARG A 64 1.44 -1.72 5.52
N TYR A 65 1.61 -0.52 4.99
CA TYR A 65 1.81 -0.33 3.56
C TYR A 65 2.78 0.83 3.29
N PHE A 66 3.36 0.81 2.11
CA PHE A 66 4.21 1.85 1.57
C PHE A 66 3.82 2.09 0.12
N ASN A 67 2.80 2.93 -0.03
CA ASN A 67 2.19 3.20 -1.33
C ASN A 67 2.76 4.48 -1.92
N ARG A 68 2.95 4.47 -3.24
CA ARG A 68 3.38 5.62 -4.02
C ARG A 68 2.40 5.91 -5.15
N VAL A 69 2.20 7.18 -5.43
CA VAL A 69 1.51 7.65 -6.63
C VAL A 69 2.55 8.15 -7.62
N HIS A 70 2.50 7.66 -8.84
CA HIS A 70 3.33 8.14 -9.92
C HIS A 70 2.61 9.27 -10.63
N THR A 71 3.17 10.47 -10.59
CA THR A 71 2.61 11.67 -11.22
C THR A 71 3.56 12.20 -12.27
N GLY A 72 3.04 12.74 -13.36
CA GLY A 72 3.89 13.28 -14.41
C GLY A 72 3.15 14.18 -15.36
N TYR A 73 3.90 14.83 -16.25
CA TYR A 73 3.34 15.75 -17.23
C TYR A 73 2.76 15.00 -18.44
N GLU A 74 1.57 15.41 -18.88
CA GLU A 74 0.96 14.89 -20.10
C GLU A 74 0.98 15.96 -21.19
N TRP A 75 1.89 15.85 -22.15
CA TRP A 75 2.00 16.78 -23.28
C TRP A 75 1.02 16.42 -24.42
N ASN A 76 -0.27 16.55 -24.15
CA ASN A 76 -1.30 16.45 -25.19
C ASN A 76 -1.32 17.70 -26.10
N LYS A 77 -2.05 17.65 -27.22
CA LYS A 77 -2.10 18.75 -28.21
C LYS A 77 -2.54 20.08 -27.59
N TYR A 78 -3.46 20.06 -26.63
CA TYR A 78 -3.92 21.25 -25.92
C TYR A 78 -2.83 21.80 -24.99
N ASN A 79 -2.18 20.92 -24.22
CA ASN A 79 -1.13 21.33 -23.30
C ASN A 79 0.07 21.90 -24.06
N GLN A 80 0.40 21.35 -25.23
CA GLN A 80 1.46 21.87 -26.11
C GLN A 80 1.21 23.32 -26.60
N THR A 81 -0.03 23.80 -26.62
CA THR A 81 -0.34 25.19 -27.04
C THR A 81 -0.42 26.17 -25.88
N HIS A 82 -0.49 25.68 -24.63
CA HIS A 82 -0.74 26.51 -23.44
C HIS A 82 0.38 26.46 -22.40
N TYR A 83 1.26 25.47 -22.49
CA TYR A 83 2.35 25.25 -21.55
C TYR A 83 3.66 25.09 -22.31
N ASP A 84 4.77 25.40 -21.64
CA ASP A 84 6.13 25.28 -22.16
C ASP A 84 7.04 24.60 -21.12
N LEU A 85 8.33 24.45 -21.43
CA LEU A 85 9.26 23.76 -20.54
C LEU A 85 9.48 24.49 -19.21
N ASP A 86 9.34 25.82 -19.21
CA ASP A 86 9.52 26.66 -18.02
C ASP A 86 8.25 26.74 -17.18
N ASN A 87 7.09 26.56 -17.82
CA ASN A 87 5.75 26.54 -17.23
C ASN A 87 5.02 25.27 -17.67
N PRO A 88 5.41 24.10 -17.14
CA PRO A 88 4.84 22.82 -17.55
C PRO A 88 3.36 22.71 -17.13
N PRO A 89 2.57 21.84 -17.79
CA PRO A 89 1.20 21.59 -17.39
C PRO A 89 1.14 21.03 -15.96
N PRO A 90 -0.03 21.09 -15.29
CA PRO A 90 -0.20 20.42 -14.01
C PRO A 90 0.12 18.92 -14.11
N LYS A 91 0.82 18.37 -13.11
CA LYS A 91 1.09 16.92 -13.05
C LYS A 91 -0.23 16.16 -12.94
N VAL A 92 -0.34 15.07 -13.70
CA VAL A 92 -1.48 14.15 -13.66
C VAL A 92 -1.03 12.80 -13.11
N VAL A 93 -1.95 12.05 -12.49
CA VAL A 93 -1.65 10.70 -12.03
C VAL A 93 -1.46 9.78 -13.23
N GLN A 94 -0.29 9.16 -13.31
CA GLN A 94 0.10 8.23 -14.37
C GLN A 94 0.07 6.77 -13.92
N GLY A 95 0.08 6.50 -12.61
CA GLY A 95 0.07 5.15 -12.08
C GLY A 95 0.15 5.11 -10.56
N TYR A 96 0.11 3.90 -10.02
CA TYR A 96 0.22 3.64 -8.59
C TYR A 96 1.16 2.47 -8.33
N LYS A 97 1.87 2.53 -7.20
CA LYS A 97 2.69 1.46 -6.66
C LYS A 97 2.26 1.15 -5.25
N PHE A 98 1.49 0.08 -5.08
CA PHE A 98 1.10 -0.44 -3.78
C PHE A 98 2.12 -1.46 -3.30
N ASN A 99 2.60 -1.27 -2.07
CA ASN A 99 3.40 -2.26 -1.36
C ASN A 99 2.77 -2.49 0.00
N ILE A 100 2.11 -3.63 0.18
CA ILE A 100 1.36 -3.93 1.41
C ILE A 100 2.02 -5.10 2.11
N PHE A 101 2.28 -4.93 3.40
CA PHE A 101 3.03 -5.85 4.24
C PHE A 101 2.08 -6.68 5.09
N TYR A 102 2.18 -7.98 4.90
CA TYR A 102 1.48 -9.06 5.57
C TYR A 102 2.45 -10.11 6.16
N PRO A 103 3.40 -9.74 7.04
CA PRO A 103 4.39 -10.68 7.60
C PRO A 103 3.78 -11.78 8.47
N ASP A 104 2.64 -11.51 9.14
CA ASP A 104 2.03 -12.40 10.12
C ASP A 104 0.81 -13.17 9.55
N LEU A 105 0.76 -13.39 8.24
CA LEU A 105 -0.31 -14.18 7.62
C LEU A 105 -0.34 -15.60 8.19
N ILE A 106 -1.51 -16.03 8.67
CA ILE A 106 -1.67 -17.36 9.27
C ILE A 106 -1.48 -18.47 8.22
N ASP A 107 -1.98 -18.22 7.01
CA ASP A 107 -1.83 -19.12 5.87
C ASP A 107 -1.04 -18.41 4.76
N PRO A 108 0.31 -18.46 4.79
CA PRO A 108 1.13 -17.81 3.78
C PRO A 108 1.00 -18.46 2.39
N SER A 109 0.37 -19.64 2.28
CA SER A 109 0.10 -20.28 0.98
C SER A 109 -1.00 -19.56 0.21
N LYS A 110 -1.86 -18.78 0.89
CA LYS A 110 -2.92 -18.00 0.25
C LYS A 110 -2.45 -16.58 0.03
N ALA A 111 -2.27 -16.22 -1.24
CA ALA A 111 -1.88 -14.88 -1.62
C ALA A 111 -3.05 -13.89 -1.38
N PRO A 112 -2.76 -12.69 -0.85
CA PRO A 112 -3.73 -11.60 -0.83
C PRO A 112 -4.24 -11.25 -2.22
N THR A 113 -5.50 -10.91 -2.32
CA THR A 113 -6.19 -10.51 -3.54
C THR A 113 -6.64 -9.06 -3.46
N TYR A 114 -7.06 -8.50 -4.60
CA TYR A 114 -7.63 -7.16 -4.65
C TYR A 114 -8.93 -7.16 -5.47
N PHE A 115 -9.79 -6.20 -5.16
CA PHE A 115 -11.07 -5.95 -5.81
C PHE A 115 -11.18 -4.47 -6.17
N ILE A 116 -11.87 -4.17 -7.27
CA ILE A 116 -12.12 -2.79 -7.69
C ILE A 116 -13.63 -2.56 -7.59
N ASP A 117 -14.01 -1.67 -6.69
CA ASP A 117 -15.40 -1.27 -6.50
C ASP A 117 -15.62 0.15 -7.02
N LYS A 118 -16.85 0.44 -7.43
CA LYS A 118 -17.25 1.79 -7.84
C LYS A 118 -17.26 2.71 -6.63
N ASP A 119 -16.71 3.90 -6.80
CA ASP A 119 -16.77 4.94 -5.77
C ASP A 119 -18.15 5.61 -5.81
N PRO A 120 -18.91 5.67 -4.70
CA PRO A 120 -20.19 6.35 -4.66
C PRO A 120 -20.06 7.88 -4.73
N GLU A 121 -18.89 8.44 -4.39
CA GLU A 121 -18.69 9.89 -4.33
C GLU A 121 -18.38 10.50 -5.71
N SER A 122 -17.67 9.78 -6.57
CA SER A 122 -17.24 10.30 -7.88
C SER A 122 -17.13 9.19 -8.93
N PRO A 123 -17.64 9.41 -10.16
CA PRO A 123 -17.50 8.45 -11.26
C PRO A 123 -16.06 8.36 -11.81
N ASP A 124 -15.24 9.37 -11.56
CA ASP A 124 -13.85 9.45 -12.04
C ASP A 124 -12.86 8.67 -11.16
N THR A 125 -13.33 8.14 -10.02
CA THR A 125 -12.54 7.35 -9.08
C THR A 125 -13.18 5.99 -8.81
N VAL A 126 -12.34 5.05 -8.37
CA VAL A 126 -12.74 3.72 -7.92
C VAL A 126 -12.02 3.39 -6.63
N LEU A 127 -12.59 2.48 -5.84
CA LEU A 127 -11.99 1.98 -4.61
C LEU A 127 -11.30 0.65 -4.91
N ILE A 128 -9.98 0.60 -4.74
CA ILE A 128 -9.23 -0.66 -4.77
C ILE A 128 -9.16 -1.22 -3.35
N ARG A 129 -9.83 -2.36 -3.10
CA ARG A 129 -9.84 -3.07 -1.82
C ARG A 129 -8.86 -4.24 -1.86
N PHE A 130 -7.98 -4.33 -0.88
CA PHE A 130 -7.06 -5.44 -0.69
C PHE A 130 -7.57 -6.36 0.42
N HIS A 131 -7.56 -7.66 0.14
CA HIS A 131 -8.02 -8.72 1.02
C HIS A 131 -6.91 -9.76 1.20
N ALA A 132 -6.48 -10.00 2.43
CA ALA A 132 -5.42 -10.97 2.72
C ALA A 132 -5.90 -12.17 3.56
N GLY A 133 -6.96 -11.99 4.34
CA GLY A 133 -7.42 -12.96 5.32
C GLY A 133 -6.78 -12.78 6.71
N PRO A 134 -7.06 -13.70 7.66
CA PRO A 134 -6.67 -13.54 9.06
C PRO A 134 -5.13 -13.44 9.25
N PRO A 135 -4.64 -12.58 10.15
CA PRO A 135 -5.36 -11.68 11.06
C PRO A 135 -5.60 -10.27 10.49
N TYR A 136 -5.39 -10.07 9.20
CA TYR A 136 -5.42 -8.74 8.59
C TYR A 136 -6.82 -8.32 8.20
N GLU A 137 -7.15 -7.07 8.51
CA GLU A 137 -8.34 -6.40 8.01
C GLU A 137 -8.15 -5.97 6.56
N ASP A 138 -9.27 -5.89 5.84
CA ASP A 138 -9.26 -5.37 4.49
C ASP A 138 -8.95 -3.87 4.52
N ILE A 139 -8.16 -3.41 3.55
CA ILE A 139 -7.85 -1.98 3.37
C ILE A 139 -8.30 -1.56 1.98
N ALA A 140 -8.74 -0.32 1.83
CA ALA A 140 -9.09 0.22 0.52
C ALA A 140 -8.45 1.58 0.30
N PHE A 141 -8.19 1.88 -0.97
CA PHE A 141 -7.68 3.17 -1.41
C PHE A 141 -8.50 3.70 -2.57
N ARG A 142 -8.68 5.01 -2.63
CA ARG A 142 -9.33 5.68 -3.75
C ARG A 142 -8.32 5.96 -4.85
N ILE A 143 -8.54 5.41 -6.04
CA ILE A 143 -7.67 5.60 -7.20
C ILE A 143 -8.45 6.16 -8.39
N VAL A 144 -7.74 6.78 -9.33
CA VAL A 144 -8.33 7.25 -10.60
C VAL A 144 -8.86 6.07 -11.42
N ASN A 145 -10.07 6.20 -11.94
CA ASN A 145 -10.74 5.22 -12.79
C ASN A 145 -10.25 5.32 -14.24
N ARG A 146 -9.06 4.77 -14.52
CA ARG A 146 -8.48 4.67 -15.86
C ARG A 146 -8.02 3.24 -16.15
N GLU A 147 -7.96 2.88 -17.43
CA GLU A 147 -7.53 1.55 -17.86
C GLU A 147 -6.04 1.33 -17.53
N TRP A 148 -5.71 0.17 -16.97
CA TRP A 148 -4.34 -0.18 -16.57
C TRP A 148 -3.54 -0.77 -17.74
N GLU A 149 -2.25 -0.46 -17.77
CA GLU A 149 -1.27 -1.09 -18.63
C GLU A 149 -0.71 -2.35 -17.95
N TYR A 150 -1.08 -3.52 -18.46
CA TYR A 150 -0.69 -4.82 -17.90
C TYR A 150 0.66 -5.33 -18.42
N SER A 151 1.35 -4.58 -19.29
CA SER A 151 2.64 -4.99 -19.82
C SER A 151 3.74 -4.94 -18.74
N HIS A 152 4.41 -6.07 -18.52
CA HIS A 152 5.60 -6.14 -17.64
C HIS A 152 6.73 -5.22 -18.13
N LYS A 153 6.84 -5.00 -19.45
CA LYS A 153 7.81 -4.06 -20.04
C LYS A 153 7.53 -2.60 -19.65
N LYS A 154 6.31 -2.30 -19.22
CA LYS A 154 5.86 -0.98 -18.76
C LYS A 154 5.76 -0.90 -17.23
N GLY A 155 6.39 -1.84 -16.53
CA GLY A 155 6.47 -1.83 -15.07
C GLY A 155 5.25 -2.40 -14.36
N PHE A 156 4.34 -3.08 -15.06
CA PHE A 156 3.27 -3.83 -14.40
C PHE A 156 3.88 -4.93 -13.53
N ARG A 157 3.43 -5.00 -12.27
CA ARG A 157 3.80 -6.02 -11.31
C ARG A 157 2.61 -6.37 -10.45
N CYS A 158 2.32 -7.65 -10.30
CA CYS A 158 1.36 -8.16 -9.33
C CYS A 158 1.94 -9.45 -8.75
N SER A 159 2.58 -9.35 -7.57
CA SER A 159 3.28 -10.46 -6.94
C SER A 159 3.15 -10.41 -5.42
N PHE A 160 3.04 -11.57 -4.79
CA PHE A 160 3.13 -11.71 -3.34
C PHE A 160 4.35 -12.58 -3.00
N ASP A 161 5.33 -12.01 -2.30
CA ASP A 161 6.57 -12.70 -1.91
C ASP A 161 7.00 -12.23 -0.52
N ARG A 162 7.47 -13.17 0.32
CA ARG A 162 7.98 -12.89 1.68
C ARG A 162 7.07 -11.98 2.51
N GLY A 163 5.76 -12.20 2.44
CA GLY A 163 4.79 -11.40 3.19
C GLY A 163 4.59 -9.99 2.64
N VAL A 164 4.99 -9.70 1.40
CA VAL A 164 4.80 -8.39 0.75
C VAL A 164 4.01 -8.57 -0.54
N LEU A 165 2.86 -7.91 -0.61
CA LEU A 165 2.09 -7.75 -1.84
C LEU A 165 2.60 -6.52 -2.57
N SER A 166 3.11 -6.72 -3.78
CA SER A 166 3.50 -5.65 -4.71
C SER A 166 2.51 -5.60 -5.86
N LEU A 167 1.72 -4.52 -5.93
CA LEU A 167 0.84 -4.21 -7.06
C LEU A 167 1.24 -2.86 -7.66
N TRP A 168 1.94 -2.91 -8.79
CA TRP A 168 2.42 -1.73 -9.51
C TRP A 168 1.80 -1.70 -10.90
N PHE A 169 1.28 -0.55 -11.29
CA PHE A 169 0.73 -0.37 -12.62
C PHE A 169 0.80 1.10 -13.03
N HIS A 170 0.85 1.29 -14.34
CA HIS A 170 0.63 2.59 -14.98
C HIS A 170 -0.71 2.56 -15.70
N PHE A 171 -1.27 3.72 -15.96
CA PHE A 171 -2.42 3.85 -16.83
C PHE A 171 -2.00 3.78 -18.30
N LYS A 172 -2.89 3.22 -19.13
CA LYS A 172 -2.70 3.26 -20.57
C LYS A 172 -2.74 4.70 -21.07
N ARG A 173 -1.77 5.04 -21.92
CA ARG A 173 -1.78 6.33 -22.63
C ARG A 173 -2.85 6.27 -23.70
N GLN A 174 -3.80 7.19 -23.62
CA GLN A 174 -4.82 7.37 -24.66
C GLN A 174 -4.18 8.14 -25.82
N PHE A 175 -3.94 7.45 -26.94
CA PHE A 175 -3.52 8.11 -28.17
C PHE A 175 -4.76 8.45 -28.98
N TYR A 176 -5.08 9.73 -29.09
CA TYR A 176 -6.07 10.17 -30.06
C TYR A 176 -5.52 9.94 -31.47
N ARG A 177 -6.15 9.03 -32.23
CA ARG A 177 -5.90 8.87 -33.66
C ARG A 177 -6.86 9.79 -34.42
N LYS A 178 -6.31 10.71 -35.21
CA LYS A 178 -7.05 11.64 -36.07
C LYS A 178 -7.50 10.96 -37.35
#